data_AF-A0A0D2P6A0-F1
#
_entry.id   AF-A0A0D2P6A0-F1
#
_cell.length_a   1.000
_cell.length_b   1.000
_cell.length_c   1.000
_cell.angle_alpha   90.00
_cell.angle_beta   90.00
_cell.angle_gamma   90.00
#
_symmetry.space_group_name_H-M   'P 1'
#
loop_
_entity.id
_entity.type
_entity.pdbx_description
1 polymer ?
#
loop_
_entity_poly.entity_id
_entity_poly.type
_entity_poly.pdbx_seq_one_letter_code
_entity_poly.pdbx_strand_id
1 'polypeptide(L)'
;MDQAALSDKSVLETLLKTNRPPTDQETAIIRESMAPTNAKLKDVEAQISETMAHIQELKSQVEQAETKLQRLREEEAAILETFADHRRIFSPFRNIPEDVLREICIQACMGRDIPALSYFRDPLPYVLAQICSGIRYIALTTPIIWASMHVEIRTFPFGNLRAYEKAYSAVARRASAWFDRAGGLSLTVSIEDYRDSYPKFGGFRCDPSTILFDTLLSYSTRWKELIFNSRCGDMLSAMSVRLHI
;
A
#
# COMPACT_ATOMS: atom_id res chain seq x y z
N MET A 1 6.56 85.38 53.24
CA MET A 1 5.49 85.29 52.24
C MET A 1 5.69 83.98 51.49
N ASP A 2 5.50 82.87 52.18
CA ASP A 2 5.73 81.53 51.64
C ASP A 2 4.39 80.86 51.43
N GLN A 3 3.92 80.86 50.18
CA GLN A 3 2.79 80.03 49.78
C GLN A 3 3.30 79.00 48.79
N ALA A 4 3.42 77.79 49.35
CA ALA A 4 3.96 76.59 48.75
C ALA A 4 3.36 76.30 47.38
N ALA A 5 4.23 75.98 46.42
CA ALA A 5 3.89 75.24 45.23
C ALA A 5 3.28 73.89 45.66
N LEU A 6 1.95 73.83 45.72
CA LEU A 6 1.20 72.60 45.91
C LEU A 6 1.54 71.66 44.74
N SER A 7 2.13 70.51 45.06
CA SER A 7 2.45 69.47 44.08
C SER A 7 1.19 69.10 43.27
N ASP A 8 1.30 68.97 41.94
CA ASP A 8 0.20 68.66 41.01
C ASP A 8 -0.67 67.45 41.46
N LYS A 9 -0.06 66.52 42.19
CA LYS A 9 -0.73 65.36 42.77
C LYS A 9 -1.71 65.71 43.90
N SER A 10 -1.38 66.72 44.72
CA SER A 10 -2.22 67.25 45.80
C SER A 10 -3.46 67.98 45.24
N VAL A 11 -3.30 68.67 44.11
CA VAL A 11 -4.38 69.35 43.40
C VAL A 11 -5.38 68.32 42.84
N LEU A 12 -4.88 67.27 42.19
CA LEU A 12 -5.73 66.18 41.67
C LEU A 12 -6.48 65.43 42.78
N GLU A 13 -5.84 65.14 43.92
CA GLU A 13 -6.50 64.48 45.07
C GLU A 13 -7.59 65.34 45.73
N THR A 14 -7.43 66.66 45.72
CA THR A 14 -8.43 67.60 46.28
C THR A 14 -9.65 67.73 45.37
N LEU A 15 -9.43 67.71 44.05
CA LEU A 15 -10.50 67.72 43.05
C LEU A 15 -11.36 66.45 43.11
N LEU A 16 -10.77 65.29 43.41
CA LEU A 16 -11.53 64.04 43.58
C LEU A 16 -12.43 64.04 44.81
N LYS A 17 -12.13 64.88 45.82
CA LYS A 17 -12.88 64.97 47.07
C LYS A 17 -13.94 66.08 47.08
N THR A 18 -13.94 66.95 46.09
CA THR A 18 -14.83 68.11 46.02
C THR A 18 -15.66 68.07 44.74
N ASN A 19 -16.99 68.11 44.86
CA ASN A 19 -17.89 68.06 43.70
C ASN A 19 -18.02 69.44 43.00
N ARG A 20 -16.96 70.27 43.06
CA ARG A 20 -16.94 71.62 42.48
C ARG A 20 -16.41 71.55 41.04
N PRO A 21 -16.88 72.42 40.12
CA PRO A 21 -16.27 72.50 38.80
C PRO A 21 -14.79 72.94 38.93
N PRO A 22 -13.86 72.27 38.22
CA PRO A 22 -12.45 72.64 38.26
C PRO A 22 -12.24 74.03 37.64
N THR A 23 -11.30 74.79 38.20
CA THR A 23 -10.84 76.06 37.62
C THR A 23 -9.96 75.83 36.39
N ASP A 24 -9.78 76.83 35.53
CA ASP A 24 -9.02 76.70 34.28
C ASP A 24 -7.60 76.15 34.49
N GLN A 25 -6.92 76.55 35.57
CA GLN A 25 -5.59 76.05 35.94
C GLN A 25 -5.61 74.57 36.36
N GLU A 26 -6.63 74.15 37.10
CA GLU A 26 -6.85 72.74 37.47
C GLU A 26 -7.19 71.89 36.24
N THR A 27 -7.94 72.42 35.27
CA THR A 27 -8.20 71.72 34.00
C THR A 27 -6.94 71.55 33.14
N ALA A 28 -5.98 72.49 33.21
CA ALA A 28 -4.70 72.39 32.54
C ALA A 28 -3.85 71.25 33.14
N ILE A 29 -3.78 71.17 34.47
CA ILE A 29 -3.08 70.09 35.20
C ILE A 29 -3.71 68.71 34.90
N ILE A 30 -5.04 68.63 34.82
CA ILE A 30 -5.73 67.39 34.41
C ILE A 30 -5.35 67.01 32.98
N ARG A 31 -5.39 67.95 32.02
CA ARG A 31 -5.01 67.66 30.63
C ARG A 31 -3.55 67.23 30.50
N GLU A 32 -2.65 67.87 31.24
CA GLU A 32 -1.22 67.55 31.23
C GLU A 32 -0.95 66.18 31.86
N SER A 33 -1.60 65.85 32.98
CA SER A 33 -1.50 64.51 33.59
C SER A 33 -2.12 63.40 32.73
N MET A 34 -3.14 63.70 31.93
CA MET A 34 -3.78 62.76 31.00
C MET A 34 -3.07 62.66 29.64
N ALA A 35 -2.23 63.63 29.27
CA ALA A 35 -1.51 63.65 28.00
C ALA A 35 -0.72 62.36 27.69
N PRO A 36 0.07 61.78 28.61
CA PRO A 36 0.80 60.54 28.33
C PRO A 36 -0.14 59.33 28.15
N THR A 37 -1.28 59.29 28.84
CA THR A 37 -2.29 58.23 28.68
C THR A 37 -3.01 58.36 27.33
N ASN A 38 -3.35 59.58 26.92
CA ASN A 38 -3.97 59.86 25.63
C ASN A 38 -3.02 59.56 24.46
N ALA A 39 -1.72 59.81 24.60
CA ALA A 39 -0.72 59.43 23.62
C ALA A 39 -0.67 57.89 23.46
N LYS A 40 -0.59 57.15 24.57
CA LYS A 40 -0.63 55.68 24.55
C LYS A 40 -1.91 55.12 23.94
N LEU A 41 -3.07 55.74 24.20
CA LEU A 41 -4.34 55.31 23.60
C LEU A 41 -4.32 55.50 22.08
N LYS A 42 -3.78 56.61 21.57
CA LYS A 42 -3.60 56.82 20.13
C LYS A 42 -2.66 55.81 19.50
N ASP A 43 -1.57 55.47 20.17
CA ASP A 43 -0.62 54.46 19.68
C ASP A 43 -1.29 53.07 19.60
N VAL A 44 -2.08 52.70 20.61
CA VAL A 44 -2.85 51.45 20.62
C VAL A 44 -3.92 51.44 19.53
N GLU A 45 -4.62 52.55 19.31
CA GLU A 45 -5.63 52.67 18.25
C GLU A 45 -5.01 52.54 16.85
N ALA A 46 -3.83 53.13 16.64
CA ALA A 46 -3.06 52.97 15.40
C ALA A 46 -2.62 51.50 15.21
N GLN A 47 -2.13 50.85 16.27
CA GLN A 47 -1.72 49.45 16.23
C GLN A 47 -2.89 48.50 15.96
N ILE A 48 -4.06 48.76 16.54
CA ILE A 48 -5.29 48.01 16.25
C ILE A 48 -5.67 48.17 14.78
N SER A 49 -5.64 49.40 14.27
CA SER A 49 -5.99 49.68 12.87
C SER A 49 -5.05 48.98 11.88
N GLU A 50 -3.74 49.01 12.16
CA GLU A 50 -2.73 48.29 11.36
C GLU A 50 -2.94 46.78 11.42
N THR A 51 -3.18 46.23 12.61
CA THR A 51 -3.42 44.79 12.81
C THR A 51 -4.70 44.35 12.07
N MET A 52 -5.76 45.15 12.11
CA MET A 52 -7.00 44.87 11.39
C MET A 52 -6.79 44.86 9.87
N ALA A 53 -6.03 45.82 9.34
CA ALA A 53 -5.68 45.84 7.91
C ALA A 53 -4.88 44.59 7.51
N HIS A 54 -3.93 44.17 8.35
CA HIS A 54 -3.14 42.97 8.10
C HIS A 54 -3.98 41.69 8.14
N ILE A 55 -4.93 41.58 9.06
CA ILE A 55 -5.88 40.45 9.12
C ILE A 55 -6.73 40.40 7.85
N GLN A 56 -7.20 41.54 7.36
CA GLN A 56 -8.02 41.61 6.16
C GLN A 56 -7.24 41.20 4.91
N GLU A 57 -5.98 41.62 4.82
CA GLU A 57 -5.05 41.20 3.76
C GLU A 57 -4.79 39.69 3.81
N LEU A 58 -4.49 39.14 4.99
CA LEU A 58 -4.32 37.69 5.16
C LEU A 58 -5.57 36.90 4.76
N LYS A 59 -6.76 37.38 5.12
CA LYS A 59 -8.02 36.73 4.71
C LYS A 59 -8.19 36.70 3.20
N SER A 60 -7.87 37.80 2.52
CA SER A 60 -7.89 37.89 1.05
C SER A 60 -6.92 36.87 0.42
N GLN A 61 -5.70 36.75 0.97
CA GLN A 61 -4.72 35.77 0.50
C GLN A 61 -5.17 34.32 0.71
N VAL A 62 -5.82 34.02 1.84
CA VAL A 62 -6.40 32.69 2.09
C VAL A 62 -7.48 32.37 1.05
N GLU A 63 -8.42 33.29 0.82
CA GLU A 63 -9.50 33.10 -0.15
C GLU A 63 -8.96 32.88 -1.58
N GLN A 64 -7.93 33.64 -1.97
CA GLN A 64 -7.27 33.47 -3.27
C GLN A 64 -6.57 32.11 -3.37
N ALA A 65 -5.90 31.66 -2.32
CA ALA A 65 -5.22 30.37 -2.29
C ALA A 65 -6.23 29.20 -2.34
N GLU A 66 -7.34 29.30 -1.61
CA GLU A 66 -8.43 28.31 -1.63
C GLU A 66 -9.07 28.20 -3.02
N THR A 67 -9.33 29.33 -3.68
CA THR A 67 -9.86 29.37 -5.05
C THR A 67 -8.89 28.69 -6.03
N LYS A 68 -7.59 28.97 -5.91
CA LYS A 68 -6.57 28.34 -6.75
C LYS A 68 -6.48 26.84 -6.50
N LEU A 69 -6.55 26.41 -5.23
CA LEU A 69 -6.54 25.00 -4.86
C LEU A 69 -7.75 24.26 -5.43
N GLN A 70 -8.93 24.87 -5.33
CA GLN A 70 -10.17 24.31 -5.86
C GLN A 70 -10.08 24.11 -7.39
N ARG A 71 -9.61 25.13 -8.11
CA ARG A 71 -9.38 25.03 -9.55
C ARG A 71 -8.40 23.90 -9.92
N LEU A 72 -7.28 23.78 -9.20
CA LEU A 72 -6.30 22.72 -9.46
C LEU A 72 -6.90 21.33 -9.22
N ARG A 73 -7.76 21.17 -8.20
CA ARG A 73 -8.47 19.91 -7.95
C ARG A 73 -9.48 19.57 -9.05
N GLU A 74 -10.16 20.57 -9.59
CA GLU A 74 -11.07 20.39 -10.73
C GLU A 74 -10.31 19.99 -12.00
N GLU A 75 -9.17 20.63 -12.27
CA GLU A 75 -8.27 20.26 -13.38
C GLU A 75 -7.74 18.82 -13.20
N GLU A 76 -7.30 18.45 -11.99
CA GLU A 76 -6.87 17.08 -11.67
C GLU A 76 -7.99 16.07 -11.91
N ALA A 77 -9.21 16.35 -11.42
CA ALA A 77 -10.35 15.47 -11.59
C ALA A 77 -10.71 15.27 -13.07
N ALA A 78 -10.72 16.34 -13.87
CA ALA A 78 -10.99 16.27 -15.31
C ALA A 78 -9.92 15.46 -16.07
N ILE A 79 -8.64 15.60 -15.69
CA ILE A 79 -7.55 14.81 -16.27
C ILE A 79 -7.71 13.33 -15.88
N LEU A 80 -8.06 13.02 -14.64
CA LEU A 80 -8.28 11.64 -14.19
C LEU A 80 -9.49 10.99 -14.88
N GLU A 81 -10.56 11.75 -15.12
CA GLU A 81 -11.74 11.27 -15.83
C GLU A 81 -11.43 10.94 -17.30
N THR A 82 -10.80 11.88 -18.02
CA THR A 82 -10.34 11.66 -19.40
C THR A 82 -9.35 10.48 -19.50
N PHE A 83 -8.43 10.35 -18.54
CA PHE A 83 -7.51 9.22 -18.48
C PHE A 83 -8.22 7.89 -18.19
N ALA A 84 -9.28 7.89 -17.37
CA ALA A 84 -10.08 6.69 -17.11
C ALA A 84 -10.80 6.22 -18.37
N ASP A 85 -11.33 7.14 -19.18
CA ASP A 85 -11.96 6.82 -20.46
C ASP A 85 -10.94 6.30 -21.48
N HIS A 86 -9.77 6.93 -21.56
CA HIS A 86 -8.69 6.43 -22.41
C HIS A 86 -8.24 5.04 -21.93
N ARG A 87 -8.11 4.80 -20.63
CA ARG A 87 -7.76 3.50 -20.05
C ARG A 87 -8.81 2.42 -20.30
N ARG A 88 -10.10 2.77 -20.44
CA ARG A 88 -11.14 1.83 -20.88
C ARG A 88 -10.92 1.41 -22.34
N ILE A 89 -10.57 2.36 -23.21
CA ILE A 89 -10.27 2.11 -24.63
C ILE A 89 -8.99 1.29 -24.79
N PHE A 90 -7.95 1.58 -23.99
CA PHE A 90 -6.65 0.91 -24.01
C PHE A 90 -6.55 -0.31 -23.08
N SER A 91 -7.67 -0.85 -22.57
CA SER A 91 -7.67 -2.14 -21.87
C SER A 91 -8.06 -3.25 -22.85
N PRO A 92 -7.14 -3.77 -23.69
CA PRO A 92 -7.46 -4.78 -24.68
C PRO A 92 -8.17 -5.98 -24.05
N PHE A 93 -7.81 -6.35 -22.83
CA PHE A 93 -8.42 -7.46 -22.09
C PHE A 93 -9.87 -7.23 -21.63
N ARG A 94 -10.43 -6.02 -21.70
CA ARG A 94 -11.84 -5.76 -21.38
C ARG A 94 -12.76 -5.82 -22.59
N ASN A 95 -12.21 -5.68 -23.80
CA ASN A 95 -12.97 -5.67 -25.04
C ASN A 95 -12.93 -7.03 -25.77
N ILE A 96 -12.13 -7.98 -25.27
CA ILE A 96 -12.08 -9.33 -25.82
C ILE A 96 -13.22 -10.16 -25.18
N PRO A 97 -14.02 -10.88 -25.99
CA PRO A 97 -15.00 -11.84 -25.49
C PRO A 97 -14.42 -12.85 -24.50
N GLU A 98 -15.23 -13.24 -23.51
CA GLU A 98 -14.77 -14.13 -22.43
C GLU A 98 -14.25 -15.48 -22.94
N ASP A 99 -14.90 -16.06 -23.95
CA ASP A 99 -14.52 -17.30 -24.60
C ASP A 99 -13.14 -17.22 -25.26
N VAL A 100 -12.87 -16.12 -25.96
CA VAL A 100 -11.56 -15.86 -26.58
C VAL A 100 -10.47 -15.67 -25.52
N LEU A 101 -10.75 -14.92 -24.46
CA LEU A 101 -9.81 -14.77 -23.33
C LEU A 101 -9.54 -16.10 -22.63
N ARG A 102 -10.57 -16.94 -22.46
CA ARG A 102 -10.44 -18.27 -21.89
C ARG A 102 -9.53 -19.13 -22.73
N GLU A 103 -9.73 -19.15 -24.05
CA GLU A 103 -8.89 -19.88 -24.97
C GLU A 103 -7.44 -19.38 -24.91
N ILE A 104 -7.22 -18.06 -24.88
CA ILE A 104 -5.87 -17.48 -24.71
C ILE A 104 -5.23 -17.98 -23.40
N CYS A 105 -5.96 -17.98 -22.29
CA CYS A 105 -5.44 -18.47 -21.00
C CYS A 105 -5.08 -19.96 -21.08
N ILE A 106 -5.93 -20.78 -21.71
CA ILE A 106 -5.69 -22.21 -21.91
C ILE A 106 -4.43 -22.44 -22.74
N GLN A 107 -4.33 -21.80 -23.91
CA GLN A 107 -3.19 -21.92 -24.80
C GLN A 107 -1.89 -21.39 -24.16
N ALA A 108 -1.97 -20.32 -23.38
CA ALA A 108 -0.81 -19.78 -22.67
C ALA A 108 -0.31 -20.75 -21.59
N CYS A 109 -1.21 -21.44 -20.89
CA CYS A 109 -0.85 -22.38 -19.82
C CYS A 109 -0.50 -23.79 -20.31
N MET A 110 -0.96 -24.21 -21.50
CA MET A 110 -0.77 -25.58 -21.99
C MET A 110 0.00 -25.68 -23.32
N GLY A 111 0.25 -24.57 -24.03
CA GLY A 111 0.71 -24.59 -25.41
C GLY A 111 2.22 -24.72 -25.65
N ARG A 112 3.06 -24.59 -24.61
CA ARG A 112 4.52 -24.83 -24.74
C ARG A 112 4.98 -25.91 -23.78
N ASP A 113 4.91 -25.60 -22.49
CA ASP A 113 5.43 -26.42 -21.41
C ASP A 113 4.41 -26.48 -20.26
N ILE A 114 4.47 -27.55 -19.47
CA ILE A 114 3.65 -27.67 -18.26
C ILE A 114 4.07 -26.56 -17.28
N PRO A 115 3.12 -25.80 -16.69
CA PRO A 115 3.46 -24.71 -15.79
C PRO A 115 4.28 -25.17 -14.58
N ALA A 116 5.41 -24.49 -14.34
CA ALA A 116 6.36 -24.83 -13.28
C ALA A 116 6.06 -24.14 -11.95
N LEU A 117 5.62 -24.90 -10.95
CA LEU A 117 5.52 -24.48 -9.56
C LEU A 117 6.88 -24.62 -8.87
N SER A 118 7.38 -23.51 -8.34
CA SER A 118 8.59 -23.48 -7.50
C SER A 118 8.38 -22.57 -6.30
N TYR A 119 9.25 -22.69 -5.29
CA TYR A 119 9.19 -21.79 -4.13
C TYR A 119 9.43 -20.31 -4.49
N PHE A 120 10.30 -20.04 -5.47
CA PHE A 120 10.77 -18.68 -5.78
C PHE A 120 9.97 -17.94 -6.84
N ARG A 121 9.14 -18.65 -7.63
CA ARG A 121 8.39 -18.04 -8.73
C ARG A 121 6.93 -18.46 -8.72
N ASP A 122 6.08 -17.54 -9.18
CA ASP A 122 4.69 -17.82 -9.47
C ASP A 122 4.54 -18.38 -10.88
N PRO A 123 3.95 -19.58 -11.03
CA PRO A 123 3.60 -20.12 -12.34
C PRO A 123 2.49 -19.29 -13.00
N LEU A 124 2.39 -19.42 -14.33
CA LEU A 124 1.51 -18.60 -15.15
C LEU A 124 0.03 -18.59 -14.71
N PRO A 125 -0.62 -19.72 -14.35
CA PRO A 125 -2.01 -19.69 -13.85
C PRO A 125 -2.20 -18.79 -12.62
N TYR A 126 -1.23 -18.75 -11.70
CA TYR A 126 -1.27 -17.85 -10.55
C TYR A 126 -1.07 -16.39 -10.97
N VAL A 127 -0.16 -16.13 -11.92
CA VAL A 127 0.06 -14.78 -12.46
C VAL A 127 -1.20 -14.26 -13.16
N LEU A 128 -1.84 -15.07 -14.00
CA LEU A 128 -3.10 -14.71 -14.67
C LEU A 128 -4.18 -14.33 -13.65
N ALA A 129 -4.28 -15.08 -12.55
CA ALA A 129 -5.21 -14.78 -11.46
C ALA A 129 -4.93 -13.47 -10.71
N GLN A 130 -3.80 -12.81 -10.95
CA GLN A 130 -3.43 -11.53 -10.31
C GLN A 130 -3.57 -10.31 -11.21
N ILE A 131 -3.71 -10.46 -12.55
CA ILE A 131 -3.68 -9.33 -13.50
C ILE A 131 -4.88 -8.39 -13.35
N CYS A 132 -6.10 -8.91 -13.50
CA CYS A 132 -7.34 -8.13 -13.38
C CYS A 132 -8.50 -9.03 -12.94
N SER A 133 -9.64 -8.44 -12.57
CA SER A 133 -10.82 -9.20 -12.14
C SER A 133 -11.36 -10.15 -13.21
N GLY A 134 -11.39 -9.73 -14.48
CA GLY A 134 -11.88 -10.56 -15.60
C GLY A 134 -10.99 -11.77 -15.86
N ILE A 135 -9.68 -11.57 -15.98
CA ILE A 135 -8.73 -12.69 -16.16
C ILE A 135 -8.71 -13.58 -14.91
N ARG A 136 -8.83 -13.00 -13.70
CA ARG A 136 -8.93 -13.77 -12.46
C ARG A 136 -10.14 -14.69 -12.47
N TYR A 137 -11.30 -14.18 -12.85
CA TYR A 137 -12.51 -14.99 -12.97
C TYR A 137 -12.26 -16.15 -13.93
N ILE A 138 -11.80 -15.86 -15.15
CA ILE A 138 -11.50 -16.88 -16.17
C ILE A 138 -10.49 -17.92 -15.67
N ALA A 139 -9.36 -17.50 -15.09
CA ALA A 139 -8.33 -18.40 -14.60
C ALA A 139 -8.87 -19.33 -13.50
N LEU A 140 -9.68 -18.81 -12.57
CA LEU A 140 -10.24 -19.60 -11.48
C LEU A 140 -11.39 -20.52 -11.92
N THR A 141 -12.16 -20.15 -12.94
CA THR A 141 -13.29 -20.95 -13.45
C THR A 141 -12.93 -21.86 -14.62
N THR A 142 -11.64 -22.00 -14.94
CA THR A 142 -11.16 -22.85 -16.04
C THR A 142 -10.30 -23.98 -15.48
N PRO A 143 -10.89 -25.11 -15.02
CA PRO A 143 -10.16 -26.16 -14.30
C PRO A 143 -8.99 -26.78 -15.09
N ILE A 144 -9.08 -26.81 -16.42
CA ILE A 144 -8.09 -27.50 -17.27
C ILE A 144 -6.69 -26.89 -17.16
N ILE A 145 -6.56 -25.58 -16.91
CA ILE A 145 -5.23 -24.95 -16.73
C ILE A 145 -4.54 -25.34 -15.42
N TRP A 146 -5.28 -25.98 -14.52
CA TRP A 146 -4.80 -26.48 -13.22
C TRP A 146 -4.62 -28.01 -13.23
N ALA A 147 -4.96 -28.71 -14.31
CA ALA A 147 -4.88 -30.17 -14.38
C ALA A 147 -3.43 -30.69 -14.49
N SER A 148 -2.51 -29.87 -15.00
CA SER A 148 -1.11 -30.23 -15.19
C SER A 148 -0.20 -29.31 -14.39
N MET A 149 0.79 -29.87 -13.71
CA MET A 149 1.75 -29.14 -12.90
C MET A 149 3.14 -29.75 -13.00
N HIS A 150 4.15 -28.92 -13.22
CA HIS A 150 5.55 -29.27 -13.09
C HIS A 150 6.08 -28.70 -11.78
N VAL A 151 6.72 -29.50 -10.95
CA VAL A 151 7.20 -29.10 -9.62
C VAL A 151 8.72 -29.10 -9.66
N GLU A 152 9.31 -27.92 -9.51
CA GLU A 152 10.77 -27.78 -9.45
C GLU A 152 11.24 -27.77 -7.99
N ILE A 153 12.01 -28.79 -7.62
CA ILE A 153 12.70 -28.87 -6.34
C ILE A 153 14.15 -28.48 -6.58
N ARG A 154 14.58 -27.35 -6.00
CA ARG A 154 15.94 -26.82 -6.13
C ARG A 154 16.60 -26.73 -4.77
N THR A 155 17.93 -26.70 -4.76
CA THR A 155 18.71 -26.41 -3.56
C THR A 155 18.32 -25.04 -3.01
N PHE A 156 17.82 -25.01 -1.77
CA PHE A 156 17.50 -23.77 -1.11
C PHE A 156 18.75 -23.20 -0.44
N PRO A 157 19.00 -21.88 -0.50
CA PRO A 157 20.14 -21.25 0.19
C PRO A 157 19.85 -21.07 1.70
N PHE A 158 19.20 -22.06 2.33
CA PHE A 158 18.84 -22.00 3.74
C PHE A 158 19.87 -22.72 4.60
N GLY A 159 20.27 -22.10 5.71
CA GLY A 159 21.24 -22.67 6.64
C GLY A 159 20.66 -23.62 7.70
N ASN A 160 19.34 -23.84 7.75
CA ASN A 160 18.72 -24.68 8.78
C ASN A 160 17.46 -25.43 8.29
N LEU A 161 17.15 -26.54 8.98
CA LEU A 161 16.03 -27.45 8.67
C LEU A 161 14.66 -26.75 8.66
N ARG A 162 14.39 -25.88 9.65
CA ARG A 162 13.11 -25.17 9.80
C ARG A 162 12.78 -24.32 8.57
N ALA A 163 13.78 -23.71 7.94
CA ALA A 163 13.59 -22.94 6.72
C ALA A 163 13.22 -23.83 5.51
N TYR A 164 13.79 -25.04 5.41
CA TYR A 164 13.38 -26.04 4.43
C TYR A 164 11.93 -26.48 4.64
N GLU A 165 11.55 -26.82 5.88
CA GLU A 165 10.17 -27.20 6.22
C GLU A 165 9.17 -26.12 5.82
N LYS A 166 9.49 -24.84 6.10
CA LYS A 166 8.65 -23.71 5.72
C LYS A 166 8.52 -23.58 4.20
N ALA A 167 9.61 -23.79 3.47
CA ALA A 167 9.61 -23.71 2.01
C ALA A 167 8.77 -24.83 1.38
N TYR A 168 8.97 -26.08 1.81
CA TYR A 168 8.16 -27.20 1.34
C TYR A 168 6.69 -27.05 1.73
N SER A 169 6.39 -26.59 2.94
CA SER A 169 5.02 -26.29 3.37
C SER A 169 4.36 -25.23 2.49
N ALA A 170 5.10 -24.19 2.08
CA ALA A 170 4.59 -23.15 1.20
C ALA A 170 4.30 -23.68 -0.22
N VAL A 171 5.18 -24.52 -0.77
CA VAL A 171 4.97 -25.16 -2.08
C VAL A 171 3.82 -26.16 -2.00
N ALA A 172 3.77 -27.00 -0.97
CA ALA A 172 2.70 -27.97 -0.74
C ALA A 172 1.32 -27.30 -0.68
N ARG A 173 1.18 -26.20 0.08
CA ARG A 173 -0.08 -25.43 0.12
C ARG A 173 -0.48 -24.89 -1.24
N ARG A 174 0.49 -24.43 -2.04
CA ARG A 174 0.23 -23.93 -3.40
C ARG A 174 -0.13 -25.05 -4.38
N ALA A 175 0.46 -26.24 -4.21
CA ALA A 175 0.14 -27.44 -4.98
C ALA A 175 -1.26 -27.99 -4.66
N SER A 176 -1.64 -28.02 -3.38
CA SER A 176 -3.00 -28.39 -2.98
C SER A 176 -4.03 -27.43 -3.57
N ALA A 177 -3.84 -26.12 -3.38
CA ALA A 177 -4.73 -25.11 -3.97
C ALA A 177 -4.76 -25.16 -5.51
N TRP A 178 -3.70 -25.66 -6.16
CA TRP A 178 -3.67 -25.89 -7.60
C TRP A 178 -4.62 -27.03 -7.99
N PHE A 179 -4.46 -28.22 -7.40
CA PHE A 179 -5.28 -29.38 -7.75
C PHE A 179 -6.72 -29.31 -7.26
N ASP A 180 -7.00 -28.54 -6.22
CA ASP A 180 -8.37 -28.21 -5.82
C ASP A 180 -9.10 -27.45 -6.95
N ARG A 181 -8.41 -26.52 -7.63
CA ARG A 181 -8.97 -25.79 -8.77
C ARG A 181 -9.13 -26.63 -10.03
N ALA A 182 -8.37 -27.71 -10.15
CA ALA A 182 -8.55 -28.69 -11.23
C ALA A 182 -9.85 -29.49 -11.10
N GLY A 183 -10.56 -29.39 -9.97
CA GLY A 183 -11.88 -30.00 -9.78
C GLY A 183 -11.83 -31.53 -9.87
N GLY A 184 -12.61 -32.12 -10.75
CA GLY A 184 -12.64 -33.58 -10.99
C GLY A 184 -11.69 -34.07 -12.08
N LEU A 185 -10.88 -33.20 -12.68
CA LEU A 185 -10.02 -33.57 -13.81
C LEU A 185 -8.89 -34.52 -13.38
N SER A 186 -8.49 -35.40 -14.31
CA SER A 186 -7.31 -36.22 -14.16
C SER A 186 -6.04 -35.35 -14.19
N LEU A 187 -5.09 -35.68 -13.33
CA LEU A 187 -3.95 -34.83 -13.01
C LEU A 187 -2.67 -35.34 -13.66
N THR A 188 -1.90 -34.45 -14.26
CA THR A 188 -0.54 -34.73 -14.70
C THR A 188 0.43 -34.00 -13.79
N VAL A 189 1.32 -34.74 -13.14
CA VAL A 189 2.32 -34.18 -12.23
C VAL A 189 3.70 -34.58 -12.73
N SER A 190 4.52 -33.58 -13.02
CA SER A 190 5.94 -33.76 -13.29
C SER A 190 6.73 -33.17 -12.12
N ILE A 191 7.75 -33.87 -11.64
CA ILE A 191 8.60 -33.42 -10.55
C ILE A 191 10.03 -33.50 -11.05
N GLU A 192 10.74 -32.38 -11.01
CA GLU A 192 12.18 -32.37 -11.24
C GLU A 192 12.95 -31.94 -9.99
N ASP A 193 13.83 -32.82 -9.53
CA ASP A 193 14.67 -32.63 -8.37
C ASP A 193 16.11 -32.34 -8.79
N TYR A 194 16.49 -31.06 -8.68
CA TYR A 194 17.80 -30.51 -8.99
C TYR A 194 18.74 -30.46 -7.76
N ARG A 195 18.42 -31.15 -6.67
CA ARG A 195 19.28 -31.16 -5.49
C ARG A 195 20.56 -31.95 -5.77
N ASP A 196 21.69 -31.26 -5.88
CA ASP A 196 23.02 -31.88 -6.03
C ASP A 196 23.42 -32.70 -4.79
N SER A 197 22.88 -32.35 -3.62
CA SER A 197 23.04 -33.12 -2.39
C SER A 197 21.84 -32.91 -1.48
N TYR A 198 21.39 -33.99 -0.83
CA TYR A 198 20.46 -33.86 0.28
C TYR A 198 21.18 -33.15 1.42
N PRO A 199 20.62 -32.05 1.98
CA PRO A 199 21.22 -31.43 3.13
C PRO A 199 21.32 -32.47 4.24
N LYS A 200 22.57 -32.82 4.61
CA LYS A 200 22.87 -33.80 5.65
C LYS A 200 22.60 -33.15 7.00
N PHE A 201 21.33 -33.07 7.38
CA PHE A 201 20.94 -32.70 8.73
C PHE A 201 21.27 -33.88 9.63
N GLY A 202 22.39 -33.83 10.33
CA GLY A 202 22.91 -34.94 11.14
C GLY A 202 21.81 -35.62 11.98
N GLY A 203 21.55 -36.91 11.70
CA GLY A 203 20.77 -37.80 12.55
C GLY A 203 19.25 -37.62 12.60
N PHE A 204 18.63 -36.74 11.80
CA PHE A 204 17.17 -36.54 11.83
C PHE A 204 16.39 -37.54 10.96
N ARG A 205 15.16 -37.86 11.41
CA ARG A 205 14.31 -38.94 10.88
C ARG A 205 13.50 -38.61 9.62
N CYS A 206 13.37 -37.35 9.21
CA CYS A 206 12.51 -36.95 8.09
C CYS A 206 13.19 -35.94 7.15
N ASP A 207 13.20 -36.24 5.85
CA ASP A 207 13.50 -35.28 4.79
C ASP A 207 12.32 -34.30 4.64
N PRO A 208 12.50 -32.97 4.79
CA PRO A 208 11.43 -31.99 4.62
C PRO A 208 10.67 -32.08 3.29
N SER A 209 11.26 -32.71 2.27
CA SER A 209 10.58 -32.94 0.99
C SER A 209 9.33 -33.83 1.11
N THR A 210 9.24 -34.68 2.14
CA THR A 210 8.08 -35.55 2.36
C THR A 210 6.78 -34.75 2.50
N ILE A 211 6.82 -33.53 3.07
CA ILE A 211 5.66 -32.64 3.18
C ILE A 211 5.00 -32.41 1.81
N LEU A 212 5.83 -32.15 0.80
CA LEU A 212 5.37 -31.93 -0.57
C LEU A 212 4.90 -33.23 -1.20
N PHE A 213 5.66 -34.32 -1.07
CA PHE A 213 5.27 -35.62 -1.63
C PHE A 213 3.97 -36.14 -1.05
N ASP A 214 3.78 -36.09 0.27
CA ASP A 214 2.55 -36.51 0.95
C ASP A 214 1.35 -35.69 0.44
N THR A 215 1.55 -34.38 0.26
CA THR A 215 0.52 -33.51 -0.32
C THR A 215 0.17 -33.90 -1.75
N LEU A 216 1.15 -34.14 -2.62
CA LEU A 216 0.90 -34.56 -4.00
C LEU A 216 0.22 -35.94 -4.05
N LEU A 217 0.70 -36.89 -3.23
CA LEU A 217 0.18 -38.26 -3.13
C LEU A 217 -1.26 -38.31 -2.62
N SER A 218 -1.70 -37.31 -1.84
CA SER A 218 -3.11 -37.20 -1.42
C SER A 218 -4.09 -37.07 -2.61
N TYR A 219 -3.60 -36.66 -3.79
CA TYR A 219 -4.38 -36.57 -5.02
C TYR A 219 -4.14 -37.76 -5.98
N SER A 220 -3.43 -38.80 -5.55
CA SER A 220 -3.00 -39.93 -6.38
C SER A 220 -4.13 -40.67 -7.09
N THR A 221 -5.33 -40.72 -6.51
CA THR A 221 -6.51 -41.34 -7.12
C THR A 221 -6.98 -40.64 -8.41
N ARG A 222 -6.52 -39.41 -8.64
CA ARG A 222 -6.84 -38.63 -9.84
C ARG A 222 -5.68 -38.57 -10.82
N TRP A 223 -4.54 -39.17 -10.53
CA TRP A 223 -3.37 -39.08 -11.40
C TRP A 223 -3.60 -39.81 -12.72
N LYS A 224 -3.45 -39.07 -13.81
CA LYS A 224 -3.31 -39.62 -15.17
C LYS A 224 -1.87 -40.01 -15.44
N GLU A 225 -0.95 -39.18 -14.99
CA GLU A 225 0.47 -39.32 -15.29
C GLU A 225 1.31 -38.70 -14.17
N LEU A 226 2.25 -39.49 -13.65
CA LEU A 226 3.31 -39.01 -12.77
C LEU A 226 4.66 -39.21 -13.46
N ILE A 227 5.43 -38.12 -13.58
CA ILE A 227 6.80 -38.12 -14.08
C ILE A 227 7.69 -37.65 -12.94
N PHE A 228 8.63 -38.49 -12.51
CA PHE A 228 9.63 -38.10 -11.52
C PHE A 228 11.01 -38.16 -12.16
N ASN A 229 11.72 -37.04 -12.18
CA ASN A 229 13.10 -36.92 -12.65
C ASN A 229 13.97 -36.44 -11.48
N SER A 230 14.99 -37.20 -11.09
CA SER A 230 15.95 -36.80 -10.05
C SER A 230 17.36 -36.81 -10.61
N ARG A 231 18.14 -35.76 -10.28
CA ARG A 231 19.57 -35.65 -10.60
C ARG A 231 20.40 -35.95 -9.36
N CYS A 232 20.30 -37.17 -8.83
CA CYS A 232 21.04 -37.57 -7.63
C CYS A 232 22.45 -38.10 -7.98
N GLY A 233 23.44 -37.21 -8.07
CA GLY A 233 24.90 -37.46 -7.99
C GLY A 233 25.58 -38.32 -9.08
N ASP A 234 26.61 -37.75 -9.73
CA ASP A 234 27.68 -38.28 -10.65
C ASP A 234 27.43 -39.42 -11.65
N MET A 235 26.32 -40.14 -11.59
CA MET A 235 25.82 -40.93 -12.71
C MET A 235 24.76 -40.12 -13.43
N LEU A 236 24.97 -39.92 -14.74
CA LEU A 236 23.93 -39.57 -15.70
C LEU A 236 22.89 -40.70 -15.76
N SER A 237 22.14 -40.89 -14.68
CA SER A 237 20.98 -41.76 -14.65
C SER A 237 19.78 -40.88 -14.35
N ALA A 238 19.15 -40.42 -15.43
CA ALA A 238 17.79 -39.96 -15.36
C ALA A 238 16.93 -41.17 -14.99
N MET A 239 16.74 -41.43 -13.68
CA MET A 239 15.64 -42.28 -13.23
C MET A 239 14.35 -41.51 -13.52
N SER A 240 13.88 -41.59 -14.76
CA SER A 240 12.53 -41.17 -15.12
C SER A 240 11.60 -42.32 -14.77
N VAL A 241 10.90 -42.20 -13.65
CA VAL A 241 9.81 -43.13 -13.32
C VAL A 241 8.53 -42.52 -13.88
N ARG A 242 7.96 -43.18 -14.89
CA ARG A 242 6.70 -42.79 -15.51
C ARG A 242 5.63 -43.80 -15.12
N LEU A 243 4.74 -43.41 -14.20
CA LEU A 243 3.61 -44.23 -13.80
C LEU A 243 2.37 -43.76 -14.58
N HIS A 244 1.81 -44.65 -15.38
CA HIS A 244 0.45 -44.53 -15.91
C HIS A 244 -0.44 -45.32 -14.96
N ILE A 245 -1.37 -44.62 -14.29
CA ILE A 245 -2.30 -45.20 -13.31
C ILE A 245 -3.67 -45.34 -13.97
#